data_AF-A0A834H284-F1
#
_entry.id   AF-A0A834H284-F1
#
_cell.length_a   1.000
_cell.length_b   1.000
_cell.length_c   1.000
_cell.angle_alpha   90.00
_cell.angle_beta   90.00
_cell.angle_gamma   90.00
#
_symmetry.space_group_name_H-M   'P 1'
#
loop_
_entity.id
_entity.type
_entity.pdbx_description
1 polymer ?
#
loop_
_entity_poly.entity_id
_entity_poly.type
_entity_poly.pdbx_seq_one_letter_code
_entity_poly.pdbx_strand_id
1 'polypeptide(L)'
;MYTGERQVGTWRKKYLEAVLKQDVGFFDTDARTGDIVLSVATDTVLVQDAISEKVGNFIHHISTFVAGLVVGFVLAWRLALLSVAVIPGIALAGGLYACILTSLTSKSRESYANASIIAEQAIAQIRTVYSYVGESKALNSYSEAIQHTLRLGYKAGMAKGLGLGCTHGMIFISWALVFWYASLFIREGLTDGGKAFTAILSAVIGGMSLAQSLSNLGAFSKGKAAGYKLMKMIKQRPTIIQDPSNGKCLAEFSGKIEFKDVTFSYPSRPDVIVLRDFSISFPAGKTTAVVGGSGSGKSTIVSLIERFYDPNQGQILLDNVDIKTLQLRWLRDQIGLVNQEPALFATTIIENILYANPDAATIEVEAAASAANAHNFITLLPNGYNTQVCLNFHV
;
A
#
# COMPACT_ATOMS: atom_id res chain seq x y z
N MET A 1 -1.73 1.16 -22.04
CA MET A 1 -1.52 2.10 -20.91
C MET A 1 -2.79 2.86 -20.55
N TYR A 2 -3.44 3.58 -21.48
CA TYR A 2 -4.64 4.39 -21.20
C TYR A 2 -5.79 3.65 -20.48
N THR A 3 -6.11 2.43 -20.90
CA THR A 3 -7.17 1.60 -20.27
C THR A 3 -6.82 1.21 -18.83
N GLY A 4 -5.56 0.86 -18.57
CA GLY A 4 -5.07 0.52 -17.23
C GLY A 4 -5.09 1.72 -16.28
N GLU A 5 -4.64 2.88 -16.75
CA GLU A 5 -4.70 4.15 -16.01
C GLU A 5 -6.14 4.47 -15.57
N ARG A 6 -7.10 4.38 -16.52
CA ARG A 6 -8.51 4.67 -16.25
C ARG A 6 -9.14 3.72 -15.24
N GLN A 7 -8.85 2.42 -15.36
CA GLN A 7 -9.35 1.41 -14.43
C GLN A 7 -8.77 1.61 -13.02
N VAL A 8 -7.46 1.86 -12.92
CA VAL A 8 -6.78 2.07 -11.65
C VAL A 8 -7.21 3.38 -10.98
N GLY A 9 -7.43 4.45 -11.75
CA GLY A 9 -8.02 5.69 -11.24
C GLY A 9 -9.40 5.46 -10.60
N THR A 10 -10.24 4.64 -11.25
CA THR A 10 -11.54 4.24 -10.68
C THR A 10 -11.39 3.42 -9.40
N TRP A 11 -10.42 2.50 -9.36
CA TRP A 11 -10.13 1.69 -8.18
C TRP A 11 -9.60 2.54 -7.02
N ARG A 12 -8.71 3.52 -7.27
CA ARG A 12 -8.22 4.47 -6.27
C ARG A 12 -9.38 5.21 -5.62
N LYS A 13 -10.30 5.76 -6.43
CA LYS A 13 -11.50 6.44 -5.94
C LYS A 13 -12.35 5.52 -5.07
N LYS A 14 -12.72 4.34 -5.57
CA LYS A 14 -13.54 3.37 -4.82
C LYS A 14 -12.88 2.87 -3.54
N TYR A 15 -11.55 2.68 -3.56
CA TYR A 15 -10.79 2.28 -2.39
C TYR A 15 -10.83 3.37 -1.32
N LEU A 16 -10.55 4.63 -1.69
CA LEU A 16 -10.61 5.74 -0.75
C LEU A 16 -12.02 5.94 -0.19
N GLU A 17 -13.06 5.86 -1.05
CA GLU A 17 -14.45 5.88 -0.61
C GLU A 17 -14.79 4.74 0.37
N ALA A 18 -14.28 3.53 0.13
CA ALA A 18 -14.52 2.38 1.01
C ALA A 18 -13.79 2.52 2.36
N VAL A 19 -12.58 3.09 2.36
CA VAL A 19 -11.81 3.37 3.58
C VAL A 19 -12.51 4.44 4.42
N LEU A 20 -12.93 5.56 3.83
CA LEU A 20 -13.60 6.65 4.54
C LEU A 20 -14.99 6.27 5.07
N LYS A 21 -15.57 5.17 4.58
CA LYS A 21 -16.83 4.61 5.08
C LYS A 21 -16.65 3.60 6.21
N GLN A 22 -15.42 3.17 6.54
CA GLN A 22 -15.21 2.26 7.66
C GLN A 22 -15.48 2.97 9.00
N ASP A 23 -15.87 2.17 9.99
CA ASP A 23 -16.02 2.62 11.37
C ASP A 23 -14.66 2.83 12.06
N VAL A 24 -14.66 3.60 13.16
CA VAL A 24 -13.42 3.94 13.87
C VAL A 24 -12.73 2.69 14.45
N GLY A 25 -13.51 1.68 14.84
CA GLY A 25 -13.00 0.40 15.33
C GLY A 25 -12.08 -0.33 14.33
N PHE A 26 -12.32 -0.17 13.03
CA PHE A 26 -11.43 -0.68 11.99
C PHE A 26 -10.03 -0.04 12.03
N PHE A 27 -9.95 1.28 12.27
CA PHE A 27 -8.68 2.01 12.36
C PHE A 27 -7.91 1.71 13.66
N ASP A 28 -8.61 1.27 14.70
CA ASP A 28 -8.01 0.85 15.96
C ASP A 28 -7.38 -0.57 15.91
N THR A 29 -7.86 -1.43 14.99
CA THR A 29 -7.54 -2.87 14.97
C THR A 29 -6.74 -3.28 13.74
N ASP A 30 -7.35 -3.12 12.57
CA ASP A 30 -6.90 -3.70 11.30
C ASP A 30 -6.06 -2.73 10.48
N ALA A 31 -6.28 -1.42 10.65
CA ALA A 31 -5.73 -0.39 9.79
C ALA A 31 -4.70 0.49 10.50
N ARG A 32 -3.42 0.22 10.25
CA ARG A 32 -2.39 1.26 10.44
C ARG A 32 -2.55 2.28 9.33
N THR A 33 -2.75 3.55 9.66
CA THR A 33 -2.94 4.64 8.69
C THR A 33 -1.85 4.65 7.61
N GLY A 34 -0.61 4.33 7.97
CA GLY A 34 0.51 4.20 7.02
C GLY A 34 0.31 3.08 5.98
N ASP A 35 -0.26 1.95 6.35
CA ASP A 35 -0.50 0.81 5.44
C ASP A 35 -1.59 1.13 4.41
N ILE A 36 -2.61 1.90 4.81
CA ILE A 36 -3.68 2.35 3.90
C ILE A 36 -3.11 3.31 2.86
N VAL A 37 -2.33 4.30 3.29
CA VAL A 37 -1.73 5.30 2.39
C VAL A 37 -0.77 4.60 1.42
N LEU A 38 0.06 3.67 1.93
CA LEU A 38 0.96 2.89 1.10
C LEU A 38 0.21 2.04 0.08
N SER A 39 -0.94 1.46 0.44
CA SER A 39 -1.78 0.72 -0.51
C SER A 39 -2.33 1.59 -1.64
N VAL A 40 -2.73 2.83 -1.36
CA VAL A 40 -3.18 3.75 -2.41
C VAL A 40 -2.03 4.10 -3.37
N ALA A 41 -0.83 4.34 -2.86
CA ALA A 41 0.31 4.76 -3.67
C ALA A 41 0.99 3.59 -4.42
N THR A 42 1.24 2.47 -3.74
CA THR A 42 2.08 1.38 -4.24
C THR A 42 1.25 0.24 -4.85
N ASP A 43 0.22 -0.25 -4.15
CA ASP A 43 -0.53 -1.42 -4.61
C ASP A 43 -1.30 -1.11 -5.90
N THR A 44 -1.78 0.12 -6.05
CA THR A 44 -2.50 0.56 -7.26
C THR A 44 -1.58 0.61 -8.48
N VAL A 45 -0.30 1.00 -8.30
CA VAL A 45 0.71 1.00 -9.37
C VAL A 45 1.08 -0.42 -9.76
N LEU A 46 1.19 -1.35 -8.80
CA LEU A 46 1.45 -2.77 -9.11
C LEU A 46 0.30 -3.39 -9.92
N VAL A 47 -0.95 -3.05 -9.58
CA VAL A 47 -2.12 -3.45 -10.39
C VAL A 47 -2.06 -2.82 -11.78
N GLN A 48 -1.71 -1.53 -11.88
CA GLN A 48 -1.58 -0.83 -13.16
C GLN A 48 -0.53 -1.48 -14.08
N ASP A 49 0.66 -1.76 -13.56
CA ASP A 49 1.74 -2.42 -14.31
C ASP A 49 1.25 -3.78 -14.84
N ALA A 50 0.63 -4.57 -13.96
CA ALA A 50 0.13 -5.89 -14.30
C ALA A 50 -0.98 -5.87 -15.35
N ILE A 51 -1.93 -4.92 -15.35
CA ILE A 51 -3.06 -4.91 -16.30
C ILE A 51 -2.82 -4.07 -17.56
N SER A 52 -1.74 -3.29 -17.61
CA SER A 52 -1.47 -2.37 -18.72
C SER A 52 -0.38 -2.90 -19.66
N GLU A 53 0.87 -2.46 -19.48
CA GLU A 53 1.99 -2.76 -20.38
C GLU A 53 2.33 -4.26 -20.38
N LYS A 54 2.32 -4.91 -19.21
CA LYS A 54 2.75 -6.31 -19.08
C LYS A 54 1.85 -7.28 -19.82
N VAL A 55 0.54 -7.04 -19.87
CA VAL A 55 -0.40 -7.84 -20.69
C VAL A 55 -0.07 -7.70 -22.17
N GLY A 56 0.13 -6.47 -22.64
CA GLY A 56 0.47 -6.20 -24.05
C GLY A 56 1.78 -6.88 -24.45
N ASN A 57 2.83 -6.71 -23.63
CA ASN A 57 4.13 -7.34 -23.84
C ASN A 57 4.00 -8.86 -23.81
N PHE A 58 3.24 -9.43 -22.88
CA PHE A 58 3.03 -10.88 -22.80
C PHE A 58 2.37 -11.43 -24.06
N ILE A 59 1.27 -10.82 -24.52
CA ILE A 59 0.58 -11.22 -25.75
C ILE A 59 1.49 -11.07 -26.97
N HIS A 60 2.20 -9.95 -27.08
CA HIS A 60 3.15 -9.70 -28.16
C HIS A 60 4.23 -10.79 -28.20
N HIS A 61 4.88 -11.07 -27.07
CA HIS A 61 5.96 -12.04 -26.99
C HIS A 61 5.49 -13.49 -27.21
N ILE A 62 4.32 -13.87 -26.71
CA ILE A 62 3.74 -15.20 -26.98
C ILE A 62 3.37 -15.32 -28.46
N SER A 63 2.81 -14.26 -29.06
CA SER A 63 2.51 -14.25 -30.50
C SER A 63 3.77 -14.39 -31.35
N THR A 64 4.83 -13.65 -31.02
CA THR A 64 6.14 -13.74 -31.70
C THR A 64 6.78 -15.11 -31.51
N PHE A 65 6.63 -15.73 -30.33
CA PHE A 65 7.09 -17.11 -30.09
C PHE A 65 6.38 -18.11 -30.99
N VAL A 66 5.04 -18.08 -31.02
CA VAL A 66 4.24 -18.99 -31.85
C VAL A 66 4.52 -18.77 -33.34
N ALA A 67 4.53 -17.51 -33.80
CA ALA A 67 4.83 -17.17 -35.18
C ALA A 67 6.26 -17.59 -35.57
N GLY A 68 7.24 -17.37 -34.70
CA GLY A 68 8.63 -17.75 -34.92
C GLY A 68 8.82 -19.27 -35.07
N LEU A 69 8.13 -20.06 -34.23
CA LEU A 69 8.11 -21.51 -34.37
C LEU A 69 7.43 -21.94 -35.67
N VAL A 70 6.23 -21.42 -35.97
CA VAL A 70 5.48 -21.79 -37.19
C VAL A 70 6.31 -21.51 -38.44
N VAL A 71 6.87 -20.31 -38.58
CA VAL A 71 7.72 -19.94 -39.72
C VAL A 71 8.96 -20.83 -39.80
N GLY A 72 9.63 -21.09 -38.67
CA GLY A 72 10.80 -21.95 -38.62
C GLY A 72 10.50 -23.38 -39.09
N PHE A 73 9.42 -23.98 -38.59
CA PHE A 73 9.04 -25.35 -38.94
C PHE A 73 8.53 -25.48 -40.38
N VAL A 74 7.84 -24.47 -40.92
CA VAL A 74 7.35 -24.50 -42.31
C VAL A 74 8.50 -24.38 -43.32
N LEU A 75 9.50 -23.53 -43.04
CA LEU A 75 10.60 -23.28 -43.99
C LEU A 75 11.68 -24.36 -43.95
N ALA A 76 12.10 -24.78 -42.76
CA ALA A 76 13.17 -25.78 -42.59
C ALA A 76 13.02 -26.52 -41.25
N TRP A 77 12.08 -27.46 -41.18
CA TRP A 77 11.75 -28.20 -39.95
C TRP A 77 12.95 -28.86 -39.26
N ARG A 78 13.93 -29.38 -40.02
CA ARG A 78 15.14 -30.02 -39.47
C ARG A 78 16.04 -29.03 -38.72
N LEU A 79 16.21 -27.84 -39.28
CA LEU A 79 17.01 -26.77 -38.67
C LEU A 79 16.28 -26.12 -37.50
N ALA A 80 14.97 -25.89 -37.64
CA ALA A 80 14.16 -25.37 -36.54
C ALA A 80 14.16 -26.33 -35.33
N LEU A 81 14.04 -27.65 -35.56
CA LEU A 81 14.13 -28.65 -34.50
C LEU A 81 15.50 -28.62 -33.80
N LEU A 82 16.58 -28.51 -34.57
CA LEU A 82 17.93 -28.39 -34.03
C LEU A 82 18.08 -27.12 -33.17
N SER A 83 17.59 -25.97 -33.65
CA SER A 83 17.61 -24.72 -32.88
C SER A 83 16.83 -24.84 -31.57
N VAL A 84 15.69 -25.52 -31.57
CA VAL A 84 14.90 -25.78 -30.35
C VAL A 84 15.62 -26.75 -29.41
N ALA A 85 16.30 -27.77 -29.93
CA ALA A 85 16.99 -28.79 -29.14
C ALA A 85 18.14 -28.23 -28.29
N VAL A 86 18.73 -27.09 -28.68
CA VAL A 86 19.80 -26.46 -27.91
C VAL A 86 19.28 -25.58 -26.76
N ILE A 87 18.01 -25.14 -26.82
CA ILE A 87 17.39 -24.28 -25.80
C ILE A 87 17.42 -24.92 -24.40
N PRO A 88 17.05 -26.20 -24.19
CA PRO A 88 17.13 -26.83 -22.87
C PRO A 88 18.53 -26.81 -22.25
N GLY A 89 19.59 -26.96 -23.07
CA GLY A 89 20.97 -26.90 -22.58
C GLY A 89 21.34 -25.50 -22.07
N ILE A 90 20.99 -24.46 -22.83
CA ILE A 90 21.18 -23.05 -22.42
C ILE A 90 20.34 -22.75 -21.17
N ALA A 91 19.09 -23.22 -21.12
CA ALA A 91 18.19 -23.01 -20.01
C ALA A 91 18.70 -23.70 -18.72
N LEU A 92 19.23 -24.91 -18.81
CA LEU A 92 19.81 -25.63 -17.67
C LEU A 92 21.02 -24.89 -17.10
N ALA A 93 21.93 -24.43 -17.97
CA ALA A 93 23.07 -23.63 -17.56
C ALA A 93 22.67 -22.29 -16.93
N GLY A 94 21.72 -21.59 -17.54
CA GLY A 94 21.17 -20.34 -17.01
C GLY A 94 20.44 -20.53 -15.68
N GLY A 95 19.70 -21.62 -15.52
CA GLY A 95 19.00 -21.99 -14.30
C GLY A 95 19.95 -22.32 -13.14
N LEU A 96 21.00 -23.12 -13.39
CA LEU A 96 22.04 -23.41 -12.40
C LEU A 96 22.74 -22.13 -11.94
N TYR A 97 23.12 -21.27 -12.90
CA TYR A 97 23.68 -19.96 -12.62
C TYR A 97 22.74 -19.11 -11.76
N ALA A 98 21.47 -19.00 -12.14
CA ALA A 98 20.47 -18.22 -11.40
C ALA A 98 20.33 -18.71 -9.96
N CYS A 99 20.20 -20.03 -9.74
CA CYS A 99 20.08 -20.61 -8.40
C CYS A 99 21.28 -20.28 -7.50
N ILE A 100 22.51 -20.44 -8.02
CA ILE A 100 23.74 -20.13 -7.27
C ILE A 100 23.80 -18.64 -6.93
N LEU A 101 23.52 -17.78 -7.91
CA LEU A 101 23.56 -16.34 -7.71
C LEU A 101 22.51 -15.89 -6.69
N THR A 102 21.26 -16.34 -6.82
CA THR A 102 20.18 -15.98 -5.88
C THR A 102 20.52 -16.41 -4.46
N SER A 103 21.10 -17.60 -4.27
CA SER A 103 21.55 -18.07 -2.95
C SER A 103 22.64 -17.18 -2.34
N LEU A 104 23.67 -16.82 -3.11
CA LEU A 104 24.75 -15.95 -2.66
C LEU A 104 24.27 -14.53 -2.37
N THR A 105 23.43 -13.97 -3.25
CA THR A 105 22.85 -12.63 -3.06
C THR A 105 21.93 -12.60 -1.84
N SER A 106 21.17 -13.66 -1.57
CA SER A 106 20.33 -13.76 -0.36
C SER A 106 21.19 -13.70 0.91
N LYS A 107 22.26 -14.50 0.98
CA LYS A 107 23.20 -14.49 2.13
C LYS A 107 23.90 -13.13 2.28
N SER A 108 24.28 -12.51 1.17
CA SER A 108 24.88 -11.16 1.18
C SER A 108 23.91 -10.11 1.71
N ARG A 109 22.63 -10.19 1.33
CA ARG A 109 21.58 -9.28 1.81
C ARG A 109 21.31 -9.45 3.31
N GLU A 110 21.30 -10.67 3.80
CA GLU A 110 21.17 -10.98 5.24
C GLU A 110 22.35 -10.42 6.05
N SER A 111 23.58 -10.64 5.57
CA SER A 111 24.79 -10.07 6.18
C SER A 111 24.77 -8.54 6.19
N TYR A 112 24.28 -7.93 5.11
CA TYR A 112 24.15 -6.47 5.03
C TYR A 112 23.11 -5.94 6.02
N ALA A 113 21.99 -6.63 6.19
CA ALA A 113 20.97 -6.26 7.17
C ALA A 113 21.53 -6.21 8.60
N ASN A 114 22.38 -7.18 8.98
CA ASN A 114 23.05 -7.15 10.28
C ASN A 114 23.96 -5.92 10.46
N ALA A 115 24.70 -5.52 9.42
CA ALA A 115 25.48 -4.29 9.46
C ALA A 115 24.58 -3.04 9.57
N SER A 116 23.46 -3.02 8.85
CA SER A 116 22.47 -1.93 8.94
C SER A 116 21.89 -1.77 10.35
N ILE A 117 21.61 -2.87 11.06
CA ILE A 117 21.13 -2.84 12.45
C ILE A 117 22.15 -2.13 13.36
N ILE A 118 23.44 -2.39 13.19
CA ILE A 118 24.50 -1.74 14.00
C ILE A 118 24.52 -0.23 13.75
N ALA A 119 24.43 0.18 12.47
CA ALA A 119 24.38 1.60 12.12
C ALA A 119 23.11 2.28 12.65
N GLU A 120 21.97 1.61 12.53
CA GLU A 120 20.68 2.09 13.04
C GLU A 120 20.73 2.31 14.56
N GLN A 121 21.25 1.36 15.33
CA GLN A 121 21.41 1.48 16.77
C GLN A 121 22.31 2.67 17.16
N ALA A 122 23.43 2.86 16.45
CA ALA A 122 24.35 3.96 16.71
C ALA A 122 23.70 5.33 16.41
N ILE A 123 22.94 5.45 15.32
CA ILE A 123 22.25 6.68 14.93
C ILE A 123 21.06 6.96 15.87
N ALA A 124 20.27 5.94 16.18
CA ALA A 124 19.14 6.07 17.10
C ALA A 124 19.60 6.53 18.50
N GLN A 125 20.79 6.09 18.93
CA GLN A 125 21.40 6.47 20.21
C GLN A 125 22.54 7.47 20.06
N ILE A 126 22.45 8.38 19.09
CA ILE A 126 23.55 9.30 18.75
C ILE A 126 24.01 10.15 19.93
N ARG A 127 23.10 10.56 20.82
CA ARG A 127 23.43 11.32 22.04
C ARG A 127 24.32 10.51 22.98
N THR A 128 24.07 9.21 23.12
CA THR A 128 24.88 8.30 23.93
C THR A 128 26.24 8.06 23.27
N VAL A 129 26.29 7.89 21.94
CA VAL A 129 27.55 7.74 21.22
C VAL A 129 28.44 8.96 21.44
N TYR A 130 27.90 10.18 21.32
CA TYR A 130 28.65 11.42 21.56
C TYR A 130 29.03 11.63 23.03
N SER A 131 28.15 11.30 23.98
CA SER A 131 28.44 11.50 25.41
C SER A 131 29.62 10.65 25.91
N TYR A 132 29.85 9.50 25.26
CA TYR A 132 30.96 8.59 25.58
C TYR A 132 32.12 8.64 24.58
N VAL A 133 32.11 9.59 23.63
CA VAL A 133 33.13 9.71 22.56
C VAL A 133 33.33 8.35 21.83
N GLY A 134 32.21 7.71 21.51
CA GLY A 134 32.13 6.34 21.00
C GLY A 134 32.13 6.22 19.47
N GLU A 135 32.34 7.31 18.72
CA GLU A 135 32.20 7.37 17.26
C GLU A 135 33.13 6.36 16.57
N SER A 136 34.40 6.33 16.96
CA SER A 136 35.40 5.40 16.41
C SER A 136 35.04 3.93 16.67
N LYS A 137 34.43 3.64 17.83
CA LYS A 137 33.99 2.28 18.19
C LYS A 137 32.81 1.85 17.30
N ALA A 138 31.82 2.73 17.13
CA ALA A 138 30.68 2.47 16.25
C ALA A 138 31.12 2.27 14.79
N LEU A 139 32.04 3.11 14.29
CA LEU A 139 32.62 2.98 12.95
C LEU A 139 33.36 1.64 12.77
N ASN A 140 34.18 1.23 13.73
CA ASN A 140 34.92 -0.02 13.67
C ASN A 140 33.98 -1.24 13.67
N SER A 141 32.96 -1.25 14.55
CA SER A 141 31.96 -2.32 14.59
C SER A 141 31.17 -2.43 13.28
N TYR A 142 30.80 -1.31 12.67
CA TYR A 142 30.15 -1.31 11.36
C TYR A 142 31.09 -1.81 10.25
N SER A 143 32.35 -1.35 10.25
CA SER A 143 33.37 -1.78 9.30
C SER A 143 33.59 -3.30 9.35
N GLU A 144 33.72 -3.87 10.55
CA GLU A 144 33.87 -5.31 10.76
C GLU A 144 32.67 -6.10 10.24
N ALA A 145 31.45 -5.64 10.53
CA ALA A 145 30.22 -6.26 10.02
C ALA A 145 30.15 -6.22 8.48
N ILE A 146 30.59 -5.13 7.85
CA ILE A 146 30.63 -5.00 6.39
C ILE A 146 31.67 -5.92 5.75
N GLN A 147 32.81 -6.22 6.40
CA GLN A 147 33.83 -7.08 5.79
C GLN A 147 33.29 -8.45 5.41
N HIS A 148 32.38 -9.02 6.22
CA HIS A 148 31.73 -10.28 5.90
C HIS A 148 30.86 -10.16 4.63
N THR A 149 30.08 -9.07 4.53
CA THR A 149 29.27 -8.74 3.35
C THR A 149 30.13 -8.58 2.10
N LEU A 150 31.29 -7.93 2.22
CA LEU A 150 32.25 -7.74 1.14
C LEU A 150 32.79 -9.08 0.60
N ARG A 151 33.17 -10.01 1.49
CA ARG A 151 33.64 -11.36 1.10
C ARG A 151 32.56 -12.15 0.35
N LEU A 152 31.31 -12.07 0.80
CA LEU A 152 30.18 -12.65 0.07
C LEU A 152 29.96 -11.97 -1.28
N GLY A 153 30.12 -10.64 -1.33
CA GLY A 153 30.07 -9.84 -2.55
C GLY A 153 31.11 -10.29 -3.58
N TYR A 154 32.36 -10.54 -3.18
CA TYR A 154 33.39 -11.07 -4.09
C TYR A 154 33.03 -12.45 -4.63
N LYS A 155 32.54 -13.37 -3.79
CA LYS A 155 32.07 -14.69 -4.23
C LYS A 155 30.91 -14.58 -5.22
N ALA A 156 29.93 -13.72 -4.94
CA ALA A 156 28.81 -13.45 -5.82
C ALA A 156 29.25 -12.81 -7.15
N GLY A 157 30.21 -11.89 -7.11
CA GLY A 157 30.80 -11.25 -8.28
C GLY A 157 31.51 -12.25 -9.18
N MET A 158 32.31 -13.14 -8.60
CA MET A 158 33.00 -14.19 -9.37
C MET A 158 32.02 -15.22 -9.95
N ALA A 159 31.02 -15.64 -9.17
CA ALA A 159 29.93 -16.49 -9.66
C ALA A 159 29.14 -15.80 -10.80
N LYS A 160 28.92 -14.49 -10.71
CA LYS A 160 28.29 -13.68 -11.77
C LYS A 160 29.14 -13.65 -13.04
N GLY A 161 30.43 -13.38 -12.92
CA GLY A 161 31.35 -13.33 -14.06
C GLY A 161 31.44 -14.67 -14.79
N LEU A 162 31.70 -15.76 -14.05
CA LEU A 162 31.77 -17.11 -14.61
C LEU A 162 30.42 -17.56 -15.18
N GLY A 163 29.32 -17.34 -14.46
CA GLY A 163 27.99 -17.74 -14.90
C GLY A 163 27.53 -17.02 -16.17
N LEU A 164 27.77 -15.70 -16.27
CA LEU A 164 27.49 -14.95 -17.49
C LEU A 164 28.40 -15.38 -18.65
N GLY A 165 29.69 -15.61 -18.39
CA GLY A 165 30.63 -16.08 -19.39
C GLY A 165 30.26 -17.45 -19.95
N CYS A 166 29.95 -18.42 -19.09
CA CYS A 166 29.53 -19.76 -19.49
C CYS A 166 28.21 -19.75 -20.28
N THR A 167 27.21 -18.97 -19.85
CA THR A 167 25.93 -18.88 -20.56
C THR A 167 26.08 -18.24 -21.95
N HIS A 168 26.82 -17.13 -22.08
CA HIS A 168 27.11 -16.53 -23.39
C HIS A 168 27.97 -17.43 -24.28
N GLY A 169 28.98 -18.10 -23.71
CA GLY A 169 29.80 -19.08 -24.43
C GLY A 169 28.96 -20.22 -25.00
N MET A 170 28.04 -20.78 -24.21
CA MET A 170 27.10 -21.80 -24.69
C MET A 170 26.21 -21.27 -25.82
N ILE A 171 25.73 -20.03 -25.74
CA ILE A 171 24.97 -19.41 -26.84
C ILE A 171 25.82 -19.40 -28.12
N PHE A 172 27.06 -18.89 -28.10
CA PHE A 172 27.90 -18.86 -29.30
C PHE A 172 28.23 -20.25 -29.86
N ILE A 173 28.50 -21.25 -29.00
CA ILE A 173 28.69 -22.65 -29.43
C ILE A 173 27.42 -23.19 -30.12
N SER A 174 26.25 -22.84 -29.59
CA SER A 174 24.96 -23.22 -30.17
C SER A 174 24.77 -22.62 -31.56
N TRP A 175 25.08 -21.34 -31.73
CA TRP A 175 25.04 -20.66 -33.03
C TRP A 175 26.00 -21.31 -34.03
N ALA A 176 27.23 -21.61 -33.61
CA ALA A 176 28.22 -22.27 -34.46
C ALA A 176 27.73 -23.66 -34.92
N LEU A 177 27.15 -24.45 -34.01
CA LEU A 177 26.59 -25.77 -34.32
C LEU A 177 25.42 -25.68 -35.31
N VAL A 178 24.47 -24.77 -35.06
CA VAL A 178 23.29 -24.58 -35.93
C VAL A 178 23.71 -24.12 -37.33
N PHE A 179 24.65 -23.17 -37.44
CA PHE A 179 25.15 -22.72 -38.75
C PHE A 179 25.98 -23.78 -39.47
N TRP A 180 26.76 -24.59 -38.76
CA TRP A 180 27.48 -25.70 -39.37
C TRP A 180 26.50 -26.71 -39.96
N TYR A 181 25.50 -27.17 -39.20
CA TYR A 181 24.48 -28.07 -39.73
C TYR A 181 23.67 -27.45 -40.89
N ALA A 182 23.38 -26.15 -40.84
CA ALA A 182 22.77 -25.45 -41.97
C ALA A 182 23.63 -25.52 -43.23
N SER A 183 24.95 -25.33 -43.11
CA SER A 183 25.87 -25.43 -44.24
C SER A 183 25.88 -26.83 -44.87
N LEU A 184 25.72 -27.89 -44.06
CA LEU A 184 25.63 -29.27 -44.54
C LEU A 184 24.33 -29.51 -45.31
N PHE A 185 23.18 -29.08 -44.77
CA PHE A 185 21.89 -29.23 -45.46
C PHE A 185 21.79 -28.42 -46.74
N ILE A 186 22.47 -27.28 -46.82
CA ILE A 186 22.57 -26.49 -48.06
C ILE A 186 23.43 -27.22 -49.09
N ARG A 187 24.56 -27.80 -48.68
CA ARG A 187 25.45 -28.59 -49.57
C ARG A 187 24.77 -29.84 -50.13
N GLU A 188 23.93 -30.50 -49.32
CA GLU A 188 23.16 -31.68 -49.72
C GLU A 188 21.91 -31.35 -50.55
N GLY A 189 21.65 -30.07 -50.85
CA GLY A 189 20.50 -29.64 -51.65
C GLY A 189 19.14 -29.78 -50.94
N LEU A 190 19.13 -29.97 -49.62
CA LEU A 190 17.92 -30.19 -48.82
C LEU A 190 17.20 -28.88 -48.46
N THR A 191 17.90 -27.74 -48.46
CA THR A 191 17.33 -26.42 -48.11
C THR A 191 18.12 -25.30 -48.79
N ASP A 192 17.45 -24.18 -49.05
CA ASP A 192 18.08 -22.95 -49.57
C ASP A 192 18.69 -22.10 -48.44
N GLY A 193 19.77 -21.37 -48.74
CA GLY A 193 20.45 -20.52 -47.75
C GLY A 193 19.53 -19.47 -47.12
N GLY A 194 18.62 -18.86 -47.90
CA GLY A 194 17.63 -17.91 -47.40
C GLY A 194 16.65 -18.58 -46.45
N LYS A 195 16.07 -19.72 -46.84
CA LYS A 195 15.12 -20.49 -46.00
C LYS A 195 15.76 -20.98 -44.71
N ALA A 196 17.00 -21.48 -44.76
CA ALA A 196 17.75 -21.92 -43.59
C ALA A 196 17.99 -20.76 -42.62
N PHE A 197 18.45 -19.61 -43.12
CA PHE A 197 18.72 -18.44 -42.29
C PHE A 197 17.45 -17.90 -41.63
N THR A 198 16.36 -17.77 -42.40
CA THR A 198 15.06 -17.33 -41.86
C THR A 198 14.56 -18.31 -40.80
N ALA A 199 14.64 -19.62 -41.02
CA ALA A 199 14.18 -20.61 -40.05
C ALA A 199 14.95 -20.54 -38.72
N ILE A 200 16.29 -20.38 -38.79
CA ILE A 200 17.15 -20.24 -37.60
C ILE A 200 16.80 -18.97 -36.84
N LEU A 201 16.75 -17.81 -37.51
CA LEU A 201 16.43 -16.54 -36.85
C LEU A 201 15.02 -16.53 -36.25
N SER A 202 14.03 -17.07 -36.97
CA SER A 202 12.65 -17.17 -36.45
C SER A 202 12.58 -18.04 -35.20
N ALA A 203 13.30 -19.17 -35.15
CA ALA A 203 13.37 -20.02 -33.97
C ALA A 203 14.04 -19.31 -32.78
N VAL A 204 15.14 -18.59 -33.00
CA VAL A 204 15.86 -17.85 -31.95
C VAL A 204 15.03 -16.68 -31.42
N ILE A 205 14.50 -15.83 -32.30
CA ILE A 205 13.64 -14.69 -31.92
C ILE A 205 12.40 -15.20 -31.17
N GLY A 206 11.83 -16.32 -31.62
CA GLY A 206 10.73 -16.98 -30.92
C GLY A 206 11.14 -17.39 -29.51
N GLY A 207 12.25 -18.11 -29.36
CA GLY A 207 12.77 -18.55 -28.05
C GLY A 207 13.09 -17.38 -27.09
N MET A 208 13.70 -16.31 -27.60
CA MET A 208 13.94 -15.09 -26.81
C MET A 208 12.64 -14.43 -26.38
N SER A 209 11.64 -14.39 -27.26
CA SER A 209 10.31 -13.85 -26.93
C SER A 209 9.64 -14.67 -25.84
N LEU A 210 9.74 -16.01 -25.86
CA LEU A 210 9.24 -16.84 -24.77
C LEU A 210 9.90 -16.49 -23.44
N ALA A 211 11.22 -16.32 -23.39
CA ALA A 211 11.93 -15.92 -22.17
C ALA A 211 11.47 -14.55 -21.65
N GLN A 212 11.25 -13.57 -22.54
CA GLN A 212 10.71 -12.26 -22.17
C GLN A 212 9.25 -12.34 -21.70
N SER A 213 8.44 -13.25 -22.25
CA SER A 213 7.07 -13.47 -21.77
C SER A 213 7.04 -13.99 -20.33
N LEU A 214 7.96 -14.91 -19.99
CA LEU A 214 8.06 -15.51 -18.66
C LEU A 214 8.46 -14.47 -17.60
N SER A 215 9.28 -13.48 -17.94
CA SER A 215 9.67 -12.42 -17.00
C SER A 215 8.48 -11.54 -16.57
N ASN A 216 7.47 -11.39 -17.44
CA ASN A 216 6.24 -10.64 -17.13
C ASN A 216 5.32 -11.36 -16.13
N LEU A 217 5.43 -12.68 -15.97
CA LEU A 217 4.62 -13.44 -15.01
C LEU A 217 4.83 -12.98 -13.56
N GLY A 218 6.05 -12.54 -13.22
CA GLY A 218 6.35 -12.00 -11.90
C GLY A 218 5.53 -10.73 -11.59
N ALA A 219 5.32 -9.87 -12.59
CA ALA A 219 4.49 -8.67 -12.45
C ALA A 219 3.01 -9.04 -12.27
N PHE A 220 2.50 -10.03 -13.02
CA PHE A 220 1.13 -10.50 -12.84
C PHE A 220 0.88 -11.09 -11.45
N SER A 221 1.83 -11.85 -10.91
CA SER A 221 1.73 -12.41 -9.55
C SER A 221 1.65 -11.30 -8.50
N LYS A 222 2.54 -10.30 -8.58
CA LYS A 222 2.54 -9.13 -7.68
C LYS A 222 1.25 -8.31 -7.81
N GLY A 223 0.82 -8.02 -9.04
CA GLY A 223 -0.40 -7.28 -9.32
C GLY A 223 -1.65 -8.01 -8.82
N LYS A 224 -1.71 -9.34 -8.94
CA LYS A 224 -2.82 -10.15 -8.39
C LYS A 224 -2.89 -10.05 -6.87
N ALA A 225 -1.75 -10.15 -6.18
CA ALA A 225 -1.70 -10.04 -4.72
C ALA A 225 -2.12 -8.64 -4.24
N ALA A 226 -1.58 -7.58 -4.86
CA ALA A 226 -1.96 -6.20 -4.60
C ALA A 226 -3.46 -5.95 -4.87
N GLY A 227 -3.95 -6.46 -6.00
CA GLY A 227 -5.36 -6.36 -6.39
C GLY A 227 -6.30 -7.06 -5.41
N TYR A 228 -5.92 -8.20 -4.85
CA TYR A 228 -6.69 -8.88 -3.80
C TYR A 228 -6.82 -8.02 -2.54
N LYS A 229 -5.72 -7.40 -2.08
CA LYS A 229 -5.74 -6.52 -0.91
C LYS A 229 -6.66 -5.31 -1.13
N LEU A 230 -6.54 -4.63 -2.27
CA LEU A 230 -7.41 -3.51 -2.63
C LEU A 230 -8.88 -3.93 -2.71
N MET A 231 -9.16 -5.06 -3.36
CA MET A 231 -10.52 -5.57 -3.52
C MET A 231 -11.15 -6.01 -2.21
N LYS A 232 -10.36 -6.59 -1.29
CA LYS A 232 -10.81 -6.94 0.06
C LYS A 232 -11.31 -5.69 0.79
N MET A 233 -10.54 -4.61 0.76
CA MET A 233 -10.91 -3.34 1.36
C MET A 233 -12.16 -2.71 0.70
N ILE A 234 -12.20 -2.69 -0.64
CA ILE A 234 -13.35 -2.13 -1.39
C ILE A 234 -14.66 -2.88 -1.08
N LYS A 235 -14.58 -4.19 -0.86
CA LYS A 235 -15.75 -5.04 -0.54
C LYS A 235 -16.09 -5.07 0.94
N GLN A 236 -15.22 -4.55 1.81
CA GLN A 236 -15.44 -4.55 3.24
C GLN A 236 -16.60 -3.62 3.58
N ARG A 237 -17.60 -4.17 4.29
CA ARG A 237 -18.74 -3.39 4.80
C ARG A 237 -18.44 -2.95 6.22
N PRO A 238 -18.69 -1.67 6.58
CA PRO A 238 -18.55 -1.21 7.95
C PRO A 238 -19.59 -1.88 8.86
N THR A 239 -19.24 -2.00 10.14
CA THR A 239 -20.17 -2.51 11.16
C THR A 239 -21.25 -1.47 11.46
N ILE A 240 -20.84 -0.20 11.57
CA ILE A 240 -21.73 0.95 11.78
C ILE A 240 -22.06 1.55 10.42
N ILE A 241 -23.30 1.37 9.96
CA ILE A 241 -23.79 1.92 8.69
C ILE A 241 -24.17 3.40 8.91
N GLN A 242 -23.57 4.30 8.11
CA GLN A 242 -23.80 5.75 8.26
C GLN A 242 -25.28 6.12 8.05
N ASP A 243 -25.89 5.69 6.95
CA ASP A 243 -27.28 6.01 6.62
C ASP A 243 -28.04 4.73 6.26
N PRO A 244 -28.58 3.99 7.25
CA PRO A 244 -29.46 2.87 6.95
C PRO A 244 -30.72 3.41 6.24
N SER A 245 -31.24 2.66 5.26
CA SER A 245 -32.45 3.05 4.50
C SER A 245 -33.69 3.31 5.36
N ASN A 246 -33.68 2.85 6.62
CA ASN A 246 -34.74 3.04 7.61
C ASN A 246 -34.32 3.96 8.78
N GLY A 247 -33.21 4.68 8.66
CA GLY A 247 -32.74 5.59 9.71
C GLY A 247 -33.70 6.75 9.93
N LYS A 248 -34.02 7.04 11.20
CA LYS A 248 -34.91 8.13 11.59
C LYS A 248 -34.12 9.44 11.75
N CYS A 249 -34.75 10.56 11.37
CA CYS A 249 -34.32 11.90 11.75
C CYS A 249 -35.43 12.50 12.62
N LEU A 250 -35.07 13.09 13.76
CA LEU A 250 -36.06 13.73 14.62
C LEU A 250 -36.30 15.15 14.09
N ALA A 251 -37.56 15.49 13.82
CA ALA A 251 -37.92 16.83 13.37
C ALA A 251 -37.72 17.88 14.48
N GLU A 252 -38.01 17.47 15.72
CA GLU A 252 -37.80 18.27 16.93
C GLU A 252 -37.17 17.35 17.99
N PHE A 253 -36.15 17.86 18.68
CA PHE A 253 -35.46 17.13 19.74
C PHE A 253 -35.02 18.12 20.83
N SER A 254 -34.99 17.68 22.08
CA SER A 254 -34.65 18.48 23.26
C SER A 254 -33.18 18.35 23.67
N GLY A 255 -32.53 17.26 23.28
CA GLY A 255 -31.12 16.99 23.57
C GLY A 255 -30.89 16.26 24.89
N LYS A 256 -31.87 15.53 25.42
CA LYS A 256 -31.68 14.65 26.58
C LYS A 256 -30.93 13.39 26.14
N ILE A 257 -29.79 13.08 26.76
CA ILE A 257 -29.02 11.85 26.49
C ILE A 257 -29.11 10.91 27.69
N GLU A 258 -29.35 9.63 27.48
CA GLU A 258 -29.46 8.64 28.55
C GLU A 258 -28.71 7.35 28.20
N PHE A 259 -27.81 6.92 29.10
CA PHE A 259 -27.16 5.63 29.06
C PHE A 259 -27.94 4.67 29.96
N LYS A 260 -28.28 3.49 29.44
CA LYS A 260 -28.98 2.43 30.18
C LYS A 260 -28.18 1.14 30.14
N ASP A 261 -27.63 0.77 31.29
CA ASP A 261 -26.91 -0.48 31.57
C ASP A 261 -25.84 -0.77 30.51
N VAL A 262 -25.06 0.27 30.18
CA VAL A 262 -24.09 0.22 29.10
C VAL A 262 -22.82 -0.48 29.55
N THR A 263 -22.50 -1.59 28.87
CA THR A 263 -21.22 -2.29 29.00
C THR A 263 -20.44 -2.16 27.69
N PHE A 264 -19.17 -1.71 27.78
CA PHE A 264 -18.35 -1.42 26.60
C PHE A 264 -16.86 -1.78 26.79
N SER A 265 -16.29 -2.35 25.73
CA SER A 265 -14.85 -2.63 25.56
C SER A 265 -14.43 -2.20 24.14
N TYR A 266 -13.23 -1.62 24.00
CA TYR A 266 -12.72 -1.23 22.69
C TYR A 266 -12.40 -2.46 21.83
N PRO A 267 -12.63 -2.43 20.51
CA PRO A 267 -12.32 -3.55 19.62
C PRO A 267 -10.85 -3.98 19.64
N SER A 268 -9.94 -3.04 19.87
CA SER A 268 -8.49 -3.30 20.00
C SER A 268 -8.11 -4.07 21.26
N ARG A 269 -8.96 -4.07 22.29
CA ARG A 269 -8.77 -4.76 23.58
C ARG A 269 -10.10 -5.29 24.12
N PRO A 270 -10.69 -6.32 23.49
CA PRO A 270 -12.03 -6.80 23.82
C PRO A 270 -12.12 -7.38 25.24
N ASP A 271 -11.02 -7.86 25.80
CA ASP A 271 -10.97 -8.46 27.15
C ASP A 271 -10.99 -7.40 28.28
N VAL A 272 -10.82 -6.12 27.95
CA VAL A 272 -10.75 -5.02 28.93
C VAL A 272 -12.03 -4.20 28.88
N ILE A 273 -12.91 -4.49 29.83
CA ILE A 273 -14.17 -3.75 29.99
C ILE A 273 -13.90 -2.36 30.58
N VAL A 274 -14.23 -1.31 29.83
CA VAL A 274 -14.04 0.09 30.22
C VAL A 274 -15.26 0.64 30.96
N LEU A 275 -16.47 0.35 30.47
CA LEU A 275 -17.73 0.68 31.13
C LEU A 275 -18.44 -0.61 31.53
N ARG A 276 -18.89 -0.72 32.78
CA ARG A 276 -19.62 -1.87 33.32
C ARG A 276 -20.96 -1.40 33.85
N ASP A 277 -22.05 -1.87 33.25
CA ASP A 277 -23.44 -1.59 33.64
C ASP A 277 -23.68 -0.08 33.90
N PHE A 278 -23.12 0.75 33.03
CA PHE A 278 -23.07 2.19 33.22
C PHE A 278 -24.41 2.85 32.86
N SER A 279 -25.00 3.54 33.82
CA SER A 279 -26.29 4.22 33.69
C SER A 279 -26.17 5.68 34.16
N ILE A 280 -26.46 6.63 33.27
CA ILE A 280 -26.44 8.07 33.56
C ILE A 280 -27.40 8.82 32.63
N SER A 281 -28.00 9.91 33.12
CA SER A 281 -28.85 10.79 32.32
C SER A 281 -28.26 12.20 32.27
N PHE A 282 -28.13 12.74 31.07
CA PHE A 282 -27.74 14.12 30.78
C PHE A 282 -29.01 14.92 30.42
N PRO A 283 -29.47 15.84 31.29
CA PRO A 283 -30.67 16.62 31.05
C PRO A 283 -30.47 17.67 29.96
N ALA A 284 -31.50 17.87 29.13
CA ALA A 284 -31.55 18.89 28.08
C ALA A 284 -31.28 20.31 28.63
N GLY A 285 -30.54 21.11 27.88
CA GLY A 285 -30.29 22.53 28.18
C GLY A 285 -29.37 22.79 29.39
N LYS A 286 -28.72 21.78 29.95
CA LYS A 286 -27.81 21.93 31.10
C LYS A 286 -26.39 21.47 30.76
N THR A 287 -25.42 22.21 31.29
CA THR A 287 -24.00 21.80 31.25
C THR A 287 -23.75 20.74 32.31
N THR A 288 -23.29 19.57 31.89
CA THR A 288 -22.93 18.46 32.79
C THR A 288 -21.42 18.23 32.74
N ALA A 289 -20.78 18.15 33.90
CA ALA A 289 -19.36 17.84 34.01
C ALA A 289 -19.15 16.41 34.50
N VAL A 290 -18.35 15.62 33.76
CA VAL A 290 -17.97 14.26 34.15
C VAL A 290 -16.54 14.27 34.68
N VAL A 291 -16.37 13.95 35.96
CA VAL A 291 -15.07 13.94 36.65
C VAL A 291 -14.68 12.52 37.07
N GLY A 292 -13.38 12.22 37.06
CA GLY A 292 -12.86 10.91 37.45
C GLY A 292 -11.38 10.74 37.13
N GLY A 293 -10.74 9.73 37.73
CA GLY A 293 -9.32 9.41 37.52
C GLY A 293 -8.95 9.09 36.07
N SER A 294 -7.65 9.11 35.73
CA SER A 294 -7.21 8.71 34.38
C SER A 294 -7.65 7.28 34.05
N GLY A 295 -8.11 7.04 32.82
CA GLY A 295 -8.62 5.73 32.40
C GLY A 295 -10.04 5.38 32.87
N SER A 296 -10.75 6.26 33.58
CA SER A 296 -12.11 5.99 34.07
C SER A 296 -13.22 5.99 33.00
N GLY A 297 -12.89 5.96 31.71
CA GLY A 297 -13.87 5.93 30.61
C GLY A 297 -14.52 7.27 30.22
N LYS A 298 -14.00 8.42 30.69
CA LYS A 298 -14.58 9.76 30.37
C LYS A 298 -14.67 10.02 28.87
N SER A 299 -13.56 9.87 28.14
CA SER A 299 -13.52 10.07 26.69
C SER A 299 -14.32 9.00 25.94
N THR A 300 -14.52 7.83 26.56
CA THR A 300 -15.33 6.73 26.02
C THR A 300 -16.81 7.10 26.00
N ILE A 301 -17.32 7.82 27.02
CA ILE A 301 -18.69 8.34 27.02
C ILE A 301 -18.92 9.23 25.80
N VAL A 302 -18.01 10.17 25.53
CA VAL A 302 -18.09 11.07 24.37
C VAL A 302 -18.04 10.27 23.06
N SER A 303 -17.12 9.29 22.97
CA SER A 303 -16.98 8.44 21.78
C SER A 303 -18.23 7.61 21.46
N LEU A 304 -18.98 7.22 22.50
CA LEU A 304 -20.23 6.48 22.36
C LEU A 304 -21.42 7.39 22.01
N ILE A 305 -21.46 8.63 22.49
CA ILE A 305 -22.46 9.64 22.10
C ILE A 305 -22.34 9.97 20.61
N GLU A 306 -21.11 10.17 20.13
CA GLU A 306 -20.76 10.37 18.71
C GLU A 306 -20.94 9.11 17.84
N ARG A 307 -21.28 8.00 18.49
CA ARG A 307 -21.45 6.68 17.89
C ARG A 307 -20.25 6.31 17.01
N PHE A 308 -19.03 6.60 17.48
CA PHE A 308 -17.81 6.03 16.90
C PHE A 308 -17.72 4.53 17.16
N TYR A 309 -18.36 4.08 18.24
CA TYR A 309 -18.53 2.69 18.62
C TYR A 309 -19.98 2.44 19.05
N ASP A 310 -20.45 1.22 18.85
CA ASP A 310 -21.68 0.73 19.46
C ASP A 310 -21.34 0.00 20.78
N PRO A 311 -22.15 0.15 21.84
CA PRO A 311 -21.93 -0.56 23.09
C PRO A 311 -22.13 -2.08 22.93
N ASN A 312 -21.38 -2.89 23.70
CA ASN A 312 -21.51 -4.35 23.68
C ASN A 312 -22.86 -4.80 24.27
N GLN A 313 -23.31 -4.13 25.33
CA GLN A 313 -24.62 -4.34 25.95
C GLN A 313 -25.19 -3.00 26.41
N GLY A 314 -26.51 -2.96 26.63
CA GLY A 314 -27.24 -1.73 26.97
C GLY A 314 -27.57 -0.89 25.73
N GLN A 315 -28.09 0.31 25.98
CA GLN A 315 -28.51 1.24 24.94
C GLN A 315 -28.24 2.69 25.34
N ILE A 316 -28.06 3.53 24.33
CA ILE A 316 -27.86 4.97 24.48
C ILE A 316 -29.01 5.65 23.75
N LEU A 317 -29.72 6.52 24.47
CA LEU A 317 -30.94 7.15 23.99
C LEU A 317 -30.72 8.66 23.84
N LEU A 318 -31.16 9.21 22.72
CA LEU A 318 -31.37 10.64 22.52
C LEU A 318 -32.88 10.89 22.53
N ASP A 319 -33.36 11.67 23.50
CA ASP A 319 -34.80 11.95 23.72
C ASP A 319 -35.69 10.69 23.75
N ASN A 320 -35.18 9.65 24.41
CA ASN A 320 -35.79 8.31 24.52
C ASN A 320 -35.79 7.48 23.23
N VAL A 321 -35.10 7.92 22.18
CA VAL A 321 -34.89 7.17 20.93
C VAL A 321 -33.48 6.63 20.89
N ASP A 322 -33.32 5.32 20.64
CA ASP A 322 -31.99 4.70 20.53
C ASP A 322 -31.20 5.30 19.36
N ILE A 323 -29.99 5.78 19.66
CA ILE A 323 -29.07 6.36 18.68
C ILE A 323 -28.72 5.39 17.54
N LYS A 324 -28.87 4.07 17.77
CA LYS A 324 -28.68 3.03 16.74
C LYS A 324 -29.70 3.13 15.59
N THR A 325 -30.89 3.66 15.89
CA THR A 325 -31.99 3.78 14.93
C THR A 325 -32.00 5.09 14.14
N LEU A 326 -31.15 6.04 14.54
CA LEU A 326 -31.03 7.35 13.90
C LEU A 326 -30.06 7.29 12.69
N GLN A 327 -30.24 8.21 11.75
CA GLN A 327 -29.25 8.44 10.70
C GLN A 327 -27.98 9.03 11.33
N LEU A 328 -26.83 8.42 11.06
CA LEU A 328 -25.56 8.80 11.71
C LEU A 328 -25.11 10.19 11.26
N ARG A 329 -25.34 10.54 9.99
CA ARG A 329 -25.05 11.86 9.47
C ARG A 329 -25.84 12.92 10.23
N TRP A 330 -27.16 12.76 10.30
CA TRP A 330 -28.03 13.67 11.06
C TRP A 330 -27.61 13.78 12.53
N LEU A 331 -27.32 12.65 13.20
CA LEU A 331 -26.90 12.64 14.60
C LEU A 331 -25.64 13.49 14.82
N ARG A 332 -24.62 13.33 13.97
CA ARG A 332 -23.36 14.08 14.08
C ARG A 332 -23.52 15.55 13.67
N ASP A 333 -24.41 15.86 12.74
CA ASP A 333 -24.73 17.24 12.39
C ASP A 333 -25.34 18.02 13.58
N GLN A 334 -25.92 17.32 14.57
CA GLN A 334 -26.46 17.93 15.80
C GLN A 334 -25.43 18.06 16.94
N ILE A 335 -24.21 17.51 16.79
CA ILE A 335 -23.22 17.47 17.88
C ILE A 335 -21.97 18.26 17.49
N GLY A 336 -21.58 19.21 18.34
CA GLY A 336 -20.28 19.89 18.25
C GLY A 336 -19.27 19.22 19.17
N LEU A 337 -18.16 18.71 18.61
CA LEU A 337 -17.08 18.07 19.35
C LEU A 337 -15.82 18.93 19.36
N VAL A 338 -15.23 19.14 20.54
CA VAL A 338 -13.90 19.73 20.70
C VAL A 338 -12.98 18.67 21.30
N ASN A 339 -11.98 18.24 20.53
CA ASN A 339 -11.02 17.21 20.97
C ASN A 339 -9.96 17.79 21.92
N GLN A 340 -9.41 16.92 22.77
CA GLN A 340 -8.32 17.28 23.69
C GLN A 340 -7.07 17.77 22.95
N GLU A 341 -6.73 17.10 21.84
CA GLU A 341 -5.70 17.53 20.91
C GLU A 341 -6.40 18.03 19.63
N PRO A 342 -6.47 19.35 19.40
CA PRO A 342 -7.09 19.89 18.21
C PRO A 342 -6.26 19.52 16.98
N ALA A 343 -6.91 18.95 15.97
CA ALA A 343 -6.29 18.62 14.70
C ALA A 343 -6.79 19.58 13.62
N LEU A 344 -5.87 20.18 12.87
CA LEU A 344 -6.16 21.01 11.71
C LEU A 344 -5.70 20.31 10.44
N PHE A 345 -6.46 20.47 9.37
CA PHE A 345 -6.04 20.06 8.05
C PHE A 345 -5.00 21.05 7.50
N ALA A 346 -4.09 20.55 6.67
CA ALA A 346 -3.02 21.33 6.06
C ALA A 346 -3.56 22.22 4.92
N THR A 347 -4.40 23.19 5.29
CA THR A 347 -5.15 24.12 4.44
C THR A 347 -5.13 25.51 5.08
N THR A 348 -5.88 26.48 4.56
CA THR A 348 -6.02 27.79 5.19
C THR A 348 -6.88 27.72 6.48
N ILE A 349 -6.77 28.75 7.32
CA ILE A 349 -7.62 28.88 8.53
C ILE A 349 -9.10 28.92 8.14
N ILE A 350 -9.47 29.68 7.11
CA ILE A 350 -10.86 29.75 6.63
C ILE A 350 -11.37 28.39 6.15
N GLU A 351 -10.56 27.62 5.41
CA GLU A 351 -10.95 26.29 4.93
C GLU A 351 -11.14 25.29 6.08
N ASN A 352 -10.37 25.42 7.17
CA ASN A 352 -10.58 24.59 8.37
C ASN A 352 -11.90 24.94 9.09
N ILE A 353 -12.29 26.22 9.14
CA ILE A 353 -13.57 26.63 9.74
C ILE A 353 -14.74 26.19 8.85
N LEU A 354 -14.62 26.38 7.53
CA LEU A 354 -15.61 25.95 6.54
C LEU A 354 -15.75 24.42 6.44
N TYR A 355 -14.82 23.65 6.99
CA TYR A 355 -14.94 22.19 7.05
C TYR A 355 -16.21 21.73 7.78
N ALA A 356 -16.65 22.48 8.80
CA ALA A 356 -17.88 22.19 9.53
C ALA A 356 -19.15 22.60 8.77
N ASN A 357 -19.10 23.70 8.02
CA ASN A 357 -20.21 24.17 7.18
C ASN A 357 -19.66 24.80 5.88
N PRO A 358 -19.59 24.04 4.78
CA PRO A 358 -18.98 24.51 3.53
C PRO A 358 -19.69 25.69 2.87
N ASP A 359 -20.98 25.87 3.16
CA ASP A 359 -21.82 26.90 2.55
C ASP A 359 -21.89 28.18 3.41
N ALA A 360 -21.15 28.25 4.52
CA ALA A 360 -21.18 29.38 5.44
C ALA A 360 -20.62 30.65 4.79
N ALA A 361 -21.29 31.78 5.04
CA ALA A 361 -20.82 33.07 4.58
C ALA A 361 -19.59 33.52 5.37
N THR A 362 -18.71 34.33 4.77
CA THR A 362 -17.50 34.85 5.46
C THR A 362 -17.82 35.56 6.77
N ILE A 363 -18.95 36.25 6.84
CA ILE A 363 -19.43 36.94 8.05
C ILE A 363 -19.70 35.93 9.19
N GLU A 364 -20.25 34.75 8.86
CA GLU A 364 -20.51 33.70 9.84
C GLU A 364 -19.21 33.08 10.35
N VAL A 365 -18.22 32.94 9.46
CA VAL A 365 -16.86 32.49 9.81
C VAL A 365 -16.19 33.47 10.78
N GLU A 366 -16.27 34.78 10.51
CA GLU A 366 -15.75 35.82 11.40
C GLU A 366 -16.47 35.88 12.74
N ALA A 367 -17.79 35.72 12.73
CA ALA A 367 -18.61 35.67 13.94
C ALA A 367 -18.26 34.44 14.82
N ALA A 368 -18.14 33.26 14.22
CA ALA A 368 -17.73 32.04 14.91
C ALA A 368 -16.32 32.15 15.49
N ALA A 369 -15.36 32.68 14.71
CA ALA A 369 -14.01 32.94 15.18
C ALA A 369 -13.99 33.98 16.32
N SER A 370 -14.84 35.00 16.27
CA SER A 370 -14.96 35.99 17.34
C SER A 370 -15.53 35.38 18.62
N ALA A 371 -16.56 34.54 18.50
CA ALA A 371 -17.15 33.81 19.62
C ALA A 371 -16.16 32.82 20.28
N ALA A 372 -15.26 32.24 19.49
CA ALA A 372 -14.16 31.39 19.95
C ALA A 372 -12.93 32.17 20.44
N ASN A 373 -12.99 33.51 20.50
CA ASN A 373 -11.86 34.39 20.85
C ASN A 373 -10.62 34.23 19.94
N ALA A 374 -10.85 33.83 18.69
CA ALA A 374 -9.83 33.57 17.68
C ALA A 374 -9.64 34.73 16.69
N HIS A 375 -10.66 35.55 16.44
CA HIS A 375 -10.64 36.59 15.41
C HIS A 375 -9.45 37.56 15.54
N ASN A 376 -9.17 38.03 16.76
CA ASN A 376 -8.11 39.02 17.00
C ASN A 376 -6.71 38.48 16.68
N PHE A 377 -6.42 37.21 16.96
CA PHE A 377 -5.10 36.66 16.61
C PHE A 377 -5.00 36.39 15.11
N ILE A 378 -6.10 35.92 14.50
CA ILE A 378 -6.13 35.60 13.07
C ILE A 378 -5.86 36.86 12.24
N THR A 379 -6.48 37.99 12.59
CA THR A 379 -6.30 39.26 11.87
C THR A 379 -4.90 39.86 12.02
N LEU A 380 -4.15 39.50 13.06
CA LEU A 380 -2.74 39.89 13.24
C LEU A 380 -1.77 39.06 12.37
N LEU A 381 -2.21 37.92 11.82
CA LEU A 381 -1.37 37.13 10.92
C LEU A 381 -1.19 37.85 9.57
N PRO A 382 -0.03 37.71 8.91
CA PRO A 382 0.27 38.41 7.64
C PRO A 382 -0.78 38.20 6.54
N ASN A 383 -1.42 37.02 6.50
CA ASN A 383 -2.44 36.68 5.50
C ASN A 383 -3.86 36.55 6.11
N GLY A 384 -4.05 36.96 7.36
CA GLY A 384 -5.33 36.84 8.04
C GLY A 384 -5.89 35.41 8.02
N TYR A 385 -7.16 35.28 7.63
CA TYR A 385 -7.87 34.01 7.44
C TYR A 385 -7.32 33.12 6.32
N ASN A 386 -6.54 33.67 5.36
CA ASN A 386 -5.90 32.92 4.29
C ASN A 386 -4.54 32.35 4.70
N THR A 387 -4.13 32.50 5.96
CA THR A 387 -2.90 31.91 6.47
C THR A 387 -2.99 30.39 6.41
N GLN A 388 -1.97 29.75 5.85
CA GLN A 388 -1.89 28.28 5.84
C GLN A 388 -1.46 27.75 7.19
N VAL A 389 -2.17 26.71 7.65
CA VAL A 389 -1.83 25.93 8.83
C VAL A 389 -1.34 24.55 8.40
N CYS A 390 -0.47 23.93 9.19
CA CYS A 390 0.07 22.60 8.94
C CYS A 390 -0.37 21.61 10.03
N LEU A 391 -0.20 20.31 9.77
CA LEU A 391 -0.76 19.19 10.56
C LEU A 391 -0.40 19.18 12.05
N ASN A 392 0.59 19.98 12.48
CA ASN A 392 1.00 20.18 13.87
C ASN A 392 1.11 21.68 14.20
N PHE A 393 0.08 22.46 13.88
CA PHE A 393 0.01 23.85 14.34
C PHE A 393 -0.32 23.86 15.83
N HIS A 394 0.71 23.88 16.68
CA HIS A 394 0.53 24.27 18.07
C HIS A 394 0.42 25.80 18.11
N VAL A 395 -0.76 26.28 18.51
CA VAL A 395 -1.02 27.70 18.77
C VAL A 395 -0.30 28.14 20.03
#